data_AF-S7VLX1-F1
#
_entry.id   AF-S7VLX1-F1
#
_cell.length_a   1.000
_cell.length_b   1.000
_cell.length_c   1.000
_cell.angle_alpha   90.00
_cell.angle_beta   90.00
_cell.angle_gamma   90.00
#
_symmetry.space_group_name_H-M   'P 1'
#
loop_
_entity.id
_entity.type
_entity.pdbx_description
1 polymer ?
#
loop_
_entity_poly.entity_id
_entity_poly.type
_entity_poly.pdbx_seq_one_letter_code
_entity_poly.pdbx_strand_id
1 'polypeptide(L)'
;MAEISKVDFNIIQPYKNVSFVSSGFDNSLWLVNQDYQYLELYDYKTHKVKLKTVPIQSEVLDLKSDYNYCYLLTENYLYIYNYFGSLIQKIENTGYESLAFSKAHLLLKKNEKLYYLEKNESIIQPIEHPKMLINQFLVTNETLYIYHEKLLRYYQLKIE
;
A
#
# COMPACT_ATOMS: atom_id res chain seq x y z
N MET A 1 -0.35 11.32 -26.48
CA MET A 1 -1.12 12.02 -25.41
C MET A 1 -1.55 10.96 -24.42
N ALA A 2 -1.21 11.11 -23.14
CA ALA A 2 -1.77 10.24 -22.11
C ALA A 2 -3.22 10.68 -21.85
N GLU A 3 -4.16 9.78 -22.04
CA GLU A 3 -5.57 10.03 -21.76
C GLU A 3 -5.78 9.91 -20.24
N ILE A 4 -6.20 11.01 -19.61
CA ILE A 4 -6.51 11.03 -18.17
C ILE A 4 -7.95 10.57 -17.99
N SER A 5 -8.12 9.39 -17.41
CA SER A 5 -9.44 8.88 -16.99
C SER A 5 -9.71 9.25 -15.53
N LYS A 6 -10.87 9.86 -15.25
CA LYS A 6 -11.33 10.15 -13.89
C LYS A 6 -12.39 9.13 -13.47
N VAL A 7 -12.24 8.59 -12.27
CA VAL A 7 -13.25 7.73 -11.63
C VAL A 7 -13.81 8.51 -10.43
N ASP A 8 -15.13 8.59 -10.35
CA ASP A 8 -15.83 9.21 -9.21
C ASP A 8 -16.73 8.15 -8.54
N PHE A 9 -16.29 7.65 -7.38
CA PHE A 9 -16.99 6.60 -6.66
C PHE A 9 -18.33 7.05 -6.05
N ASN A 10 -18.57 8.35 -5.92
CA ASN A 10 -19.82 8.88 -5.36
C ASN A 10 -21.01 8.72 -6.32
N ILE A 11 -20.73 8.58 -7.62
CA ILE A 11 -21.77 8.47 -8.66
C ILE A 11 -21.89 7.05 -9.24
N ILE A 12 -20.99 6.14 -8.88
CA ILE A 12 -21.02 4.75 -9.34
C ILE A 12 -22.22 4.03 -8.71
N GLN A 13 -22.92 3.21 -9.49
CA GLN A 13 -24.03 2.38 -9.03
C GLN A 13 -23.69 0.89 -9.16
N PRO A 14 -23.86 0.08 -8.10
CA PRO A 14 -24.26 0.50 -6.75
C PRO A 14 -23.22 1.41 -6.08
N TYR A 15 -23.70 2.31 -5.20
CA TYR A 15 -22.85 3.24 -4.44
C TYR A 15 -21.69 2.51 -3.74
N LYS A 16 -20.53 3.19 -3.66
CA LYS A 16 -19.33 2.61 -3.06
C LYS A 16 -18.62 3.63 -2.18
N ASN A 17 -18.61 3.36 -0.88
CA ASN A 17 -17.84 4.12 0.10
C ASN A 17 -16.38 3.62 0.13
N VAL A 18 -15.46 4.37 -0.47
CA VAL A 18 -14.05 3.98 -0.62
C VAL A 18 -13.16 4.77 0.34
N SER A 19 -12.41 4.08 1.20
CA SER A 19 -11.47 4.70 2.15
C SER A 19 -10.01 4.68 1.67
N PHE A 20 -9.61 3.64 0.93
CA PHE A 20 -8.27 3.53 0.34
C PHE A 20 -8.36 3.09 -1.11
N VAL A 21 -7.44 3.60 -1.93
CA VAL A 21 -7.29 3.22 -3.34
C VAL A 21 -5.82 3.05 -3.70
N SER A 22 -5.53 2.01 -4.50
CA SER A 22 -4.25 1.85 -5.17
C SER A 22 -4.46 1.37 -6.60
N SER A 23 -3.55 1.70 -7.50
CA SER A 23 -3.53 1.13 -8.84
C SER A 23 -3.36 -0.39 -8.78
N GLY A 24 -4.00 -1.13 -9.67
CA GLY A 24 -3.75 -2.55 -9.91
C GLY A 24 -3.29 -2.79 -11.35
N PHE A 25 -3.15 -4.05 -11.74
CA PHE A 25 -2.77 -4.41 -13.11
C PHE A 25 -3.86 -4.03 -14.13
N ASP A 26 -3.42 -3.52 -15.29
CA ASP A 26 -4.26 -3.11 -16.43
C ASP A 26 -5.37 -2.11 -16.03
N ASN A 27 -6.65 -2.50 -16.15
CA ASN A 27 -7.78 -1.61 -15.89
C ASN A 27 -8.33 -1.75 -14.46
N SER A 28 -7.49 -2.22 -13.53
CA SER A 28 -7.93 -2.56 -12.18
C SER A 28 -7.46 -1.55 -11.15
N LEU A 29 -8.29 -1.31 -10.15
CA LEU A 29 -7.97 -0.59 -8.92
C LEU A 29 -8.22 -1.52 -7.73
N TRP A 30 -7.35 -1.42 -6.73
CA TRP A 30 -7.60 -1.97 -5.41
C TRP A 30 -8.35 -0.94 -4.59
N LEU A 31 -9.50 -1.32 -4.03
CA LEU A 31 -10.35 -0.44 -3.23
C LEU A 31 -10.60 -1.08 -1.88
N VAL A 32 -10.52 -0.29 -0.82
CA VAL A 32 -11.09 -0.67 0.47
C VAL A 32 -12.50 -0.11 0.56
N ASN A 33 -13.49 -1.00 0.54
CA ASN A 33 -14.88 -0.66 0.75
C ASN A 33 -15.14 -0.55 2.26
N GLN A 34 -15.41 0.66 2.73
CA GLN A 34 -15.55 0.94 4.16
C GLN A 34 -16.82 0.34 4.77
N ASP A 35 -17.92 0.27 4.01
CA ASP A 35 -19.22 -0.17 4.53
C ASP A 35 -19.20 -1.67 4.88
N TYR A 36 -18.48 -2.47 4.08
CA TYR A 36 -18.39 -3.92 4.27
C TYR A 36 -17.01 -4.40 4.73
N GLN A 37 -16.05 -3.49 4.84
CA GLN A 37 -14.64 -3.79 5.15
C GLN A 37 -14.04 -4.82 4.20
N TYR A 38 -14.32 -4.70 2.90
CA TYR A 38 -13.73 -5.57 1.88
C TYR A 38 -12.56 -4.89 1.19
N LEU A 39 -11.52 -5.66 0.88
CA LEU A 39 -10.63 -5.32 -0.21
C LEU A 39 -11.28 -5.82 -1.51
N GLU A 40 -11.46 -4.92 -2.46
CA GLU A 40 -12.07 -5.18 -3.75
C GLU A 40 -11.06 -4.95 -4.88
N LEU A 41 -11.05 -5.86 -5.86
CA LEU A 41 -10.39 -5.64 -7.15
C LEU A 41 -11.45 -5.12 -8.13
N TYR A 42 -11.40 -3.84 -8.45
CA TYR A 42 -12.40 -3.13 -9.23
C TYR A 42 -11.90 -2.78 -10.63
N ASP A 43 -12.68 -3.10 -11.65
CA ASP A 43 -12.41 -2.71 -13.02
C ASP A 43 -13.04 -1.36 -13.33
N TYR A 44 -12.21 -0.33 -13.52
CA TYR A 44 -12.71 1.04 -13.69
C TYR A 44 -13.26 1.34 -15.08
N LYS A 45 -13.00 0.48 -16.08
CA LYS A 45 -13.55 0.63 -17.44
C LYS A 45 -14.95 0.02 -17.55
N THR A 46 -15.15 -1.13 -16.92
CA THR A 46 -16.44 -1.85 -16.95
C THR A 46 -17.32 -1.57 -15.74
N HIS A 47 -16.78 -0.86 -14.74
CA HIS A 47 -17.41 -0.55 -13.46
C HIS A 47 -17.81 -1.80 -12.65
N LYS A 48 -17.05 -2.89 -12.76
CA LYS A 48 -17.36 -4.17 -12.10
C LYS A 48 -16.34 -4.50 -11.03
N VAL A 49 -16.82 -5.03 -9.91
CA VAL A 49 -15.97 -5.71 -8.92
C VAL A 49 -15.63 -7.10 -9.46
N LYS A 50 -14.35 -7.33 -9.77
CA LYS A 50 -13.82 -8.63 -10.23
C LYS A 50 -13.73 -9.63 -9.08
N LEU A 51 -13.29 -9.15 -7.92
CA LEU A 51 -13.10 -9.95 -6.72
C LEU A 51 -13.31 -9.09 -5.47
N LYS A 52 -13.77 -9.73 -4.40
CA LYS A 52 -13.77 -9.16 -3.05
C LYS A 52 -13.23 -10.19 -2.05
N THR A 53 -12.51 -9.72 -1.04
CA THR A 53 -12.04 -10.58 0.05
C THR A 53 -13.15 -10.90 1.05
N VAL A 54 -12.84 -11.77 2.01
CA VAL A 54 -13.58 -11.79 3.28
C VAL A 54 -13.43 -10.44 4.01
N PRO A 55 -14.34 -10.08 4.95
CA PRO A 55 -14.21 -8.84 5.70
C PRO A 55 -12.87 -8.76 6.43
N ILE A 56 -12.21 -7.62 6.31
CA ILE A 56 -10.98 -7.27 7.02
C ILE A 56 -11.35 -7.12 8.51
N GLN A 57 -10.58 -7.76 9.39
CA GLN A 57 -10.94 -7.90 10.81
C GLN A 57 -10.31 -6.85 11.75
N SER A 58 -9.74 -5.79 11.19
CA SER A 58 -9.00 -4.75 11.92
C SER A 58 -8.92 -3.48 11.09
N GLU A 59 -8.62 -2.33 11.71
CA GLU A 59 -8.47 -1.06 10.99
C GLU A 59 -7.41 -1.15 9.89
N VAL A 60 -7.73 -0.60 8.72
CA VAL A 60 -6.80 -0.49 7.59
C VAL A 60 -5.96 0.77 7.78
N LEU A 61 -4.65 0.60 7.77
CA LEU A 61 -3.67 1.68 7.97
C LEU A 61 -3.11 2.20 6.65
N ASP A 62 -2.85 1.32 5.68
CA ASP A 62 -2.34 1.73 4.37
C ASP A 62 -2.63 0.69 3.28
N LEU A 63 -2.63 1.15 2.04
CA LEU A 63 -2.80 0.34 0.83
C LEU A 63 -1.81 0.79 -0.23
N LYS A 64 -1.00 -0.15 -0.73
CA LYS A 64 -0.05 0.08 -1.82
C LYS A 64 -0.03 -1.10 -2.79
N SER A 65 0.26 -0.85 -4.06
CA SER A 65 0.49 -1.90 -5.05
C SER A 65 1.68 -1.59 -5.95
N ASP A 66 2.42 -2.64 -6.35
CA ASP A 66 3.46 -2.61 -7.39
C ASP A 66 2.93 -3.11 -8.75
N TYR A 67 1.61 -3.04 -8.96
CA TYR A 67 0.83 -3.63 -10.06
C TYR A 67 0.73 -5.16 -10.06
N ASN A 68 1.76 -5.88 -9.58
CA ASN A 68 1.77 -7.34 -9.51
C ASN A 68 1.18 -7.87 -8.20
N TYR A 69 1.32 -7.09 -7.13
CA TYR A 69 0.89 -7.40 -5.79
C TYR A 69 0.21 -6.20 -5.14
N CYS A 70 -0.72 -6.49 -4.23
CA CYS A 70 -1.38 -5.52 -3.37
C CYS A 70 -1.01 -5.80 -1.92
N TYR A 71 -0.57 -4.76 -1.23
CA TYR A 71 -0.12 -4.79 0.14
C TYR A 71 -1.12 -3.98 0.95
N LEU A 72 -1.90 -4.69 1.75
CA LEU A 72 -2.92 -4.14 2.64
C LEU A 72 -2.36 -4.22 4.06
N LEU A 73 -2.00 -3.08 4.62
CA LEU A 73 -1.56 -2.97 6.00
C LEU A 73 -2.75 -2.68 6.90
N THR A 74 -2.92 -3.50 7.93
CA THR A 74 -3.91 -3.31 8.98
C THR A 74 -3.23 -3.30 10.34
N GLU A 75 -3.93 -2.90 11.39
CA GLU A 75 -3.38 -2.95 12.76
C GLU A 75 -2.84 -4.33 13.14
N ASN A 76 -3.50 -5.40 12.67
CA ASN A 76 -3.13 -6.77 13.04
C ASN A 76 -2.19 -7.44 12.05
N TYR A 77 -2.27 -7.12 10.75
CA TYR A 77 -1.53 -7.86 9.71
C TYR A 77 -1.13 -7.01 8.52
N LEU A 78 -0.04 -7.40 7.87
CA LEU A 78 0.25 -7.08 6.48
C LEU A 78 -0.23 -8.25 5.61
N TYR A 79 -1.21 -7.99 4.76
CA TYR A 79 -1.69 -8.94 3.76
C TYR A 79 -1.08 -8.63 2.40
N ILE A 80 -0.61 -9.67 1.70
CA ILE A 80 -0.05 -9.57 0.35
C ILE A 80 -0.91 -10.40 -0.59
N TYR A 81 -1.59 -9.74 -1.52
CA TYR A 81 -2.39 -10.37 -2.56
C TYR A 81 -1.65 -10.29 -3.89
N ASN A 82 -1.77 -11.30 -4.75
CA ASN A 82 -1.34 -11.18 -6.14
C ASN A 82 -2.36 -10.35 -6.95
N TYR A 83 -2.00 -10.00 -8.19
CA TYR A 83 -2.85 -9.25 -9.10
C TYR A 83 -4.16 -9.94 -9.48
N PHE A 84 -4.29 -11.26 -9.22
CA PHE A 84 -5.55 -11.99 -9.39
C PHE A 84 -6.50 -11.87 -8.19
N GLY A 85 -6.05 -11.35 -7.04
CA GLY A 85 -6.85 -11.31 -5.81
C GLY A 85 -6.63 -12.46 -4.85
N SER A 86 -5.70 -13.38 -5.14
CA SER A 86 -5.36 -14.47 -4.22
C SER A 86 -4.42 -13.98 -3.13
N LEU A 87 -4.72 -14.31 -1.87
CA LEU A 87 -3.82 -14.05 -0.74
C LEU A 87 -2.59 -14.95 -0.85
N ILE A 88 -1.42 -14.34 -0.98
CA ILE A 88 -0.12 -15.02 -1.07
C ILE A 88 0.52 -15.13 0.30
N GLN A 89 0.39 -14.08 1.12
CA GLN A 89 1.07 -14.01 2.40
C GLN A 89 0.30 -13.16 3.41
N LYS A 90 0.45 -13.53 4.68
CA LYS A 90 -0.12 -12.81 5.82
C LYS A 90 0.94 -12.75 6.92
N ILE A 91 1.46 -11.56 7.19
CA ILE A 91 2.49 -11.30 8.21
C ILE A 91 1.84 -10.55 9.37
N GLU A 92 2.12 -10.93 10.61
CA GLU A 92 1.64 -10.18 11.78
C GLU A 92 2.22 -8.77 11.78
N ASN A 93 1.34 -7.77 11.94
CA ASN A 93 1.77 -6.39 12.10
C ASN A 93 2.12 -6.15 13.58
N THR A 94 3.39 -5.83 13.85
CA THR A 94 3.87 -5.55 15.21
C THR A 94 3.96 -4.05 15.51
N GLY A 95 3.25 -3.21 14.76
CA GLY A 95 3.16 -1.76 14.94
C GLY A 95 3.67 -0.91 13.77
N TYR A 96 3.70 -1.44 12.55
CA TYR A 96 3.91 -0.66 11.33
C TYR A 96 2.67 0.19 11.03
N GLU A 97 2.91 1.42 10.57
CA GLU A 97 1.89 2.47 10.42
C GLU A 97 1.63 2.84 8.96
N SER A 98 2.63 2.71 8.09
CA SER A 98 2.53 3.14 6.69
C SER A 98 3.57 2.46 5.80
N LEU A 99 3.29 2.46 4.49
CA LEU A 99 4.02 1.76 3.45
C LEU A 99 4.49 2.72 2.35
N ALA A 100 5.65 2.42 1.75
CA ALA A 100 6.05 2.98 0.47
C ALA A 100 6.82 1.95 -0.36
N PHE A 101 6.95 2.17 -1.66
CA PHE A 101 7.74 1.29 -2.53
C PHE A 101 9.02 1.94 -3.01
N SER A 102 10.13 1.21 -2.87
CA SER A 102 11.26 1.33 -3.79
C SER A 102 11.07 0.34 -4.94
N LYS A 103 11.80 0.48 -6.06
CA LYS A 103 11.64 -0.38 -7.25
C LYS A 103 11.53 -1.87 -6.96
N ALA A 104 12.25 -2.36 -5.93
CA ALA A 104 12.30 -3.77 -5.57
C ALA A 104 11.81 -4.09 -4.15
N HIS A 105 11.63 -3.10 -3.28
CA HIS A 105 11.40 -3.33 -1.86
C HIS A 105 10.17 -2.57 -1.35
N LEU A 106 9.41 -3.21 -0.48
CA LEU A 106 8.39 -2.54 0.32
C LEU A 106 9.07 -1.94 1.56
N LEU A 107 8.99 -0.64 1.73
CA LEU A 107 9.41 0.03 2.95
C LEU A 107 8.22 0.16 3.91
N LEU A 108 8.49 -0.04 5.19
CA LEU A 108 7.53 0.10 6.28
C LEU A 108 8.07 1.08 7.33
N LYS A 109 7.19 1.94 7.81
CA LYS A 109 7.49 2.83 8.94
C LYS A 109 6.84 2.30 10.22
N LYS A 110 7.59 2.32 11.31
CA LYS A 110 7.11 2.07 12.68
C LYS A 110 7.77 3.08 13.61
N ASN A 111 6.99 4.00 14.18
CA ASN A 111 7.52 5.17 14.90
C ASN A 111 8.58 5.90 14.06
N GLU A 112 9.75 6.18 14.63
CA GLU A 112 10.88 6.85 13.97
C GLU A 112 11.78 5.89 13.18
N LYS A 113 11.40 4.62 13.02
CA LYS A 113 12.23 3.59 12.39
C LYS A 113 11.67 3.16 11.05
N LEU A 114 12.58 2.91 10.12
CA LEU A 114 12.26 2.32 8.82
C LEU A 114 12.68 0.87 8.76
N TYR A 115 11.92 0.11 8.01
CA TYR A 115 12.11 -1.30 7.76
C TYR A 115 11.88 -1.56 6.28
N TYR A 116 12.38 -2.69 5.78
CA TYR A 116 12.08 -3.17 4.45
C TYR A 116 11.65 -4.64 4.47
N LEU A 117 10.82 -4.97 3.50
CA LEU A 117 10.47 -6.34 3.14
C LEU A 117 10.91 -6.55 1.69
N GLU A 118 11.80 -7.51 1.49
CA GLU A 118 12.17 -7.96 0.16
C GLU A 118 11.01 -8.70 -0.51
N LYS A 119 10.98 -8.65 -1.84
CA LYS A 119 9.95 -9.33 -2.61
C LYS A 119 10.06 -10.85 -2.41
N ASN A 120 8.92 -11.48 -2.12
CA ASN A 120 8.79 -12.92 -1.82
C ASN A 120 9.38 -13.37 -0.47
N GLU A 121 9.94 -12.47 0.33
CA GLU A 121 10.40 -12.79 1.66
C GLU A 121 9.26 -12.66 2.69
N SER A 122 9.47 -13.28 3.85
CA SER A 122 8.54 -13.18 4.99
C SER A 122 9.10 -12.45 6.19
N ILE A 123 10.35 -12.03 6.11
CA ILE A 123 11.07 -11.39 7.21
C ILE A 123 11.21 -9.91 6.90
N ILE A 124 10.68 -9.08 7.78
CA ILE A 124 10.83 -7.63 7.73
C ILE A 124 12.12 -7.26 8.46
N GLN A 125 13.02 -6.55 7.78
CA GLN A 125 14.35 -6.20 8.27
C GLN A 125 14.45 -4.69 8.57
N PRO A 126 15.14 -4.27 9.64
CA PRO A 126 15.34 -2.87 9.95
C PRO A 126 16.32 -2.19 8.97
N ILE A 127 16.10 -0.91 8.69
CA ILE A 127 17.06 -0.05 8.00
C ILE A 127 17.83 0.75 9.04
N GLU A 128 19.16 0.63 9.04
CA GLU A 128 20.02 1.46 9.88
C GLU A 128 20.02 2.91 9.34
N HIS A 129 19.64 3.86 10.19
CA HIS A 129 19.67 5.28 9.89
C HIS A 129 19.92 6.12 11.16
N PRO A 130 20.41 7.36 11.03
CA PRO A 130 20.54 8.26 12.17
C PRO A 130 19.20 8.46 12.88
N LYS A 131 19.19 8.47 14.22
CA LYS A 131 17.97 8.75 15.00
C LYS A 131 17.39 10.10 14.58
N MET A 132 16.18 10.07 14.03
CA MET A 132 15.47 11.25 13.58
C MET A 132 13.97 10.97 13.55
N LEU A 133 13.17 11.96 13.91
CA LEU A 133 11.73 11.94 13.78
C LEU A 133 11.30 11.83 12.30
N ILE A 134 10.33 10.95 12.03
CA ILE A 134 9.76 10.72 10.70
C ILE A 134 8.26 11.01 10.75
N ASN A 135 7.83 12.17 10.23
CA ASN A 135 6.39 12.47 10.15
C ASN A 135 5.78 11.79 8.92
N GLN A 136 6.45 11.92 7.78
CA GLN A 136 6.03 11.35 6.50
C GLN A 136 7.26 10.91 5.71
N PHE A 137 7.08 9.89 4.87
CA PHE A 137 8.11 9.44 3.94
C PHE A 137 7.52 9.11 2.57
N LEU A 138 8.35 9.27 1.54
CA LEU A 138 8.03 8.92 0.16
C LEU A 138 9.27 8.27 -0.46
N VAL A 139 9.05 7.28 -1.32
CA VAL A 139 10.13 6.68 -2.10
C VAL A 139 9.83 6.85 -3.58
N THR A 140 10.80 7.35 -4.33
CA THR A 140 10.74 7.43 -5.79
C THR A 140 12.15 7.42 -6.37
N ASN A 141 12.34 6.72 -7.49
CA ASN A 141 13.64 6.59 -8.15
C ASN A 141 14.78 6.18 -7.19
N GLU A 142 14.52 5.19 -6.31
CA GLU A 142 15.47 4.69 -5.30
C GLU A 142 15.93 5.73 -4.26
N THR A 143 15.31 6.91 -4.28
CA THR A 143 15.54 7.98 -3.30
C THR A 143 14.40 7.96 -2.28
N LEU A 144 14.78 7.86 -1.01
CA LEU A 144 13.89 8.01 0.13
C LEU A 144 13.86 9.48 0.54
N TYR A 145 12.67 10.06 0.53
CA TYR A 145 12.38 11.40 1.00
C TYR A 145 11.73 11.32 2.38
N ILE A 146 12.29 12.01 3.37
CA ILE A 146 11.72 12.12 4.72
C ILE A 146 11.40 13.57 4.99
N TYR A 147 10.17 13.83 5.39
CA TYR A 147 9.70 15.15 5.79
C TYR A 147 9.50 15.23 7.30
N HIS A 148 10.12 16.23 7.93
CA HIS A 148 9.93 16.55 9.33
C HIS A 148 10.20 18.04 9.59
N GLU A 149 9.32 18.73 10.34
CA GLU A 149 9.48 20.13 10.76
C GLU A 149 9.95 21.10 9.67
N LYS A 150 9.31 21.04 8.48
CA LYS A 150 9.65 21.87 7.29
C LYS A 150 11.02 21.57 6.67
N LEU A 151 11.72 20.52 7.11
CA LEU A 151 12.91 20.00 6.47
C LEU A 151 12.57 18.76 5.63
N LEU A 152 12.99 18.78 4.38
CA LEU A 152 12.97 17.63 3.49
C LEU A 152 14.39 17.07 3.40
N ARG A 153 14.59 15.82 3.82
CA ARG A 153 15.85 15.10 3.66
C ARG A 153 15.68 14.01 2.62
N TYR A 154 16.73 13.76 1.85
CA TYR A 154 16.76 12.68 0.86
C TYR A 154 17.93 11.74 1.15
N TYR A 155 17.70 10.45 0.95
CA TYR A 155 18.67 9.39 1.16
C TYR A 155 18.63 8.46 -0.04
N GLN A 156 19.80 8.05 -0.54
CA GLN A 156 19.87 6.93 -1.49
C GLN A 156 19.75 5.63 -0.71
N LEU A 157 18.77 4.80 -1.06
CA LEU A 157 18.66 3.47 -0.48
C LEU A 157 19.79 2.59 -1.03
N LYS A 158 20.64 2.08 -0.14
CA LYS A 158 21.59 1.00 -0.43
C LYS A 158 21.15 -0.21 0.37
N ILE A 159 20.41 -1.09 -0.26
CA ILE A 159 20.00 -2.37 0.30
C ILE A 159 20.86 -3.38 -0.47
N GLU A 160 21.83 -3.98 0.21
CA GLU A 160 22.80 -4.92 -0.37
C GLU A 160 22.21 -6.32 -0.53
#